data_AF-A0A928VHS4-F1
#
_entry.id   AF-A0A928VHS4-F1
#
_cell.length_a   1.000
_cell.length_b   1.000
_cell.length_c   1.000
_cell.angle_alpha   90.00
_cell.angle_beta   90.00
_cell.angle_gamma   90.00
#
_symmetry.space_group_name_H-M   'P 1'
#
loop_
_entity.id
_entity.type
_entity.pdbx_description
1 polymer ?
#
loop_
_entity_poly.entity_id
_entity_poly.type
_entity_poly.pdbx_seq_one_letter_code
_entity_poly.pdbx_strand_id
1 'polypeptide(L)'
;MSFAVGSLVKARDREWVVLPESTDEMLILRPLGGTEDEVTGIYVPLEPVEPAQFDLPNPSQPGDHRSCRLLRDAVRLGFRSSAGPFRSFAKIAVEPRPYQLVPLLMALKLDPVRILIADDVGIGKTVEACLIARELLDRGEIERLAILCPPHLAEQWQRELLEKFHIEAELVLSSTATRLERNCRLGQSLFDLYPYVI
;
A
#
# COMPACT_ATOMS: atom_id res chain seq x y z
N MET A 1 11.51 -31.49 -13.78
CA MET A 1 11.48 -30.09 -13.28
C MET A 1 10.08 -29.89 -12.73
N SER A 2 9.96 -29.48 -11.46
CA SER A 2 8.65 -29.17 -10.86
C SER A 2 8.29 -27.73 -11.24
N PHE A 3 7.09 -27.53 -11.80
CA PHE A 3 6.57 -26.19 -12.10
C PHE A 3 5.61 -25.76 -11.01
N ALA A 4 5.82 -24.57 -10.45
CA ALA A 4 4.93 -24.05 -9.41
C ALA A 4 3.57 -23.65 -10.03
N VAL A 5 2.49 -23.82 -9.26
CA VAL A 5 1.15 -23.33 -9.62
C VAL A 5 1.20 -21.83 -9.95
N GLY A 6 0.56 -21.45 -11.05
CA GLY A 6 0.56 -20.08 -11.57
C GLY A 6 1.78 -19.72 -12.44
N SER A 7 2.79 -20.59 -12.56
CA SER A 7 3.91 -20.37 -13.48
C SER A 7 3.44 -20.41 -14.93
N LEU A 8 4.15 -19.68 -15.79
CA LEU A 8 4.01 -19.76 -17.24
C LEU A 8 4.91 -20.85 -17.81
N VAL A 9 4.36 -21.65 -18.70
CA VAL A 9 5.09 -22.70 -19.43
C VAL A 9 4.73 -22.68 -20.91
N LYS A 10 5.64 -23.16 -21.75
CA LYS A 10 5.44 -23.32 -23.19
C LYS A 10 5.38 -24.80 -23.53
N ALA A 11 4.32 -25.18 -24.24
CA ALA A 11 4.12 -26.52 -24.79
C ALA A 11 3.22 -26.39 -26.03
N ARG A 12 3.45 -27.22 -27.06
CA ARG A 12 2.68 -27.18 -28.33
C ARG A 12 2.65 -25.79 -28.99
N ASP A 13 3.77 -25.09 -28.98
CA ASP A 13 3.91 -23.73 -29.50
C ASP A 13 2.93 -22.70 -28.90
N ARG A 14 2.37 -22.99 -27.73
CA ARG A 14 1.48 -22.09 -26.98
C ARG A 14 2.00 -21.88 -25.56
N GLU A 15 1.64 -20.74 -24.98
CA GLU A 15 1.89 -20.42 -23.59
C GLU A 15 0.70 -20.83 -22.73
N TRP A 16 1.00 -21.39 -21.56
CA TRP A 16 0.05 -21.96 -20.63
C TRP A 16 0.35 -21.53 -19.20
N VAL A 17 -0.68 -21.51 -18.36
CA VAL A 17 -0.58 -21.31 -16.91
C VAL A 17 -0.78 -22.65 -16.21
N VAL A 18 0.12 -22.97 -15.26
CA VAL A 18 0.04 -24.19 -14.44
C VAL A 18 -1.06 -24.07 -13.39
N LEU A 19 -1.95 -25.07 -13.33
CA LEU A 19 -3.08 -25.11 -12.40
C LEU A 19 -2.79 -25.96 -11.14
N PRO A 20 -3.54 -25.77 -10.04
CA PRO A 20 -3.32 -26.44 -8.76
C PRO A 20 -3.36 -27.97 -8.81
N GLU A 21 -4.08 -28.56 -9.75
CA GLU A 21 -4.25 -30.00 -9.91
C GLU A 21 -3.03 -30.68 -10.56
N SER A 22 -1.97 -29.93 -10.84
CA SER A 22 -0.74 -30.42 -11.44
C SER A 22 0.09 -31.26 -10.48
N THR A 23 0.73 -32.29 -11.02
CA THR A 23 1.71 -33.16 -10.35
C THR A 23 3.04 -33.12 -11.11
N ASP A 24 4.09 -33.76 -10.58
CA ASP A 24 5.42 -33.74 -11.21
C ASP A 24 5.46 -34.43 -12.59
N GLU A 25 4.58 -35.40 -12.84
CA GLU A 25 4.53 -36.15 -14.10
C GLU A 25 3.38 -35.69 -15.01
N MET A 26 2.35 -35.06 -14.44
CA MET A 26 1.18 -34.62 -15.18
C MET A 26 0.81 -33.18 -14.82
N LEU A 27 1.01 -32.27 -15.76
CA LEU A 27 0.68 -30.86 -15.60
C LEU A 27 -0.73 -30.59 -16.11
N ILE A 28 -1.55 -29.95 -15.29
CA ILE A 28 -2.85 -29.43 -15.70
C ILE A 28 -2.67 -27.97 -16.09
N LEU A 29 -2.89 -27.67 -17.36
CA LEU A 29 -2.51 -26.41 -17.98
C LEU A 29 -3.73 -25.73 -18.60
N ARG A 30 -3.81 -24.41 -18.47
CA ARG A 30 -4.79 -23.57 -19.19
C ARG A 30 -4.08 -22.62 -20.15
N PRO A 31 -4.52 -22.46 -21.41
CA PRO A 31 -3.89 -21.52 -22.32
C PRO A 31 -3.92 -20.10 -21.74
N LEU A 32 -2.85 -19.34 -21.99
CA LEU A 32 -2.81 -17.94 -21.60
C LEU A 32 -3.89 -17.15 -22.36
N GLY A 33 -4.91 -16.67 -21.64
CA GLY A 33 -6.08 -16.00 -22.21
C GLY A 33 -7.23 -16.93 -22.65
N GLY A 34 -7.10 -18.25 -22.44
CA GLY A 34 -8.13 -19.23 -22.73
C GLY A 34 -9.15 -19.45 -21.60
N THR A 35 -10.22 -20.20 -21.90
CA THR A 35 -11.29 -20.53 -20.94
C THR A 35 -11.00 -21.82 -20.15
N GLU A 36 -11.87 -22.17 -19.20
CA GLU A 36 -11.77 -23.44 -18.45
C GLU A 36 -12.00 -24.67 -19.34
N ASP A 37 -12.76 -24.54 -20.43
CA ASP A 37 -13.01 -25.63 -21.38
C ASP A 37 -11.74 -26.04 -22.16
N GLU A 38 -10.72 -25.17 -22.21
CA GLU A 38 -9.43 -25.44 -22.86
C GLU A 38 -8.39 -26.05 -21.91
N VAL A 39 -8.76 -26.36 -20.67
CA VAL A 39 -7.85 -26.99 -19.70
C VAL A 39 -7.41 -28.36 -20.22
N THR A 40 -6.09 -28.56 -20.26
CA THR A 40 -5.47 -29.74 -20.85
C THR A 40 -4.43 -30.32 -19.89
N GLY A 41 -4.45 -31.64 -19.73
CA GLY A 41 -3.39 -32.38 -19.05
C GLY A 41 -2.24 -32.73 -20.00
N ILE A 42 -1.01 -32.36 -19.67
CA ILE A 42 0.20 -32.77 -20.38
C ILE A 42 1.00 -33.72 -19.50
N TYR A 43 1.26 -34.92 -20.03
CA TYR A 43 2.12 -35.90 -19.39
C TYR A 43 3.58 -35.63 -19.76
N VAL A 44 4.33 -35.06 -18.81
CA VAL A 44 5.69 -34.53 -18.98
C VAL A 44 6.70 -35.58 -19.48
N PRO A 45 6.62 -36.87 -19.09
CA PRO A 45 7.53 -37.88 -19.62
C PRO A 45 7.35 -38.18 -21.11
N LEU A 46 6.19 -37.85 -21.69
CA LEU A 46 5.90 -38.07 -23.11
C LEU A 46 6.06 -36.78 -23.94
N GLU A 47 5.82 -35.62 -23.34
CA GLU A 47 5.82 -34.33 -24.02
C GLU A 47 6.63 -33.30 -23.23
N PRO A 48 7.69 -32.72 -23.82
CA PRO A 48 8.52 -31.75 -23.12
C PRO A 48 7.76 -30.44 -22.90
N VAL A 49 7.93 -29.88 -21.70
CA VAL A 49 7.36 -28.59 -21.31
C VAL A 49 8.51 -27.69 -20.86
N GLU A 50 8.56 -26.48 -21.41
CA GLU A 50 9.63 -25.51 -21.12
C GLU A 50 9.07 -24.35 -20.27
N PRO A 51 9.85 -23.74 -19.37
CA PRO A 51 9.44 -22.49 -18.72
C PRO A 51 9.19 -21.38 -19.75
N ALA A 52 8.13 -20.60 -19.56
CA ALA A 52 7.85 -19.41 -20.37
C ALA A 52 7.89 -18.16 -19.49
N GLN A 53 8.20 -17.03 -20.09
CA GLN A 53 8.17 -15.72 -19.47
C GLN A 53 7.70 -14.68 -20.47
N PHE A 54 7.04 -13.63 -20.01
CA PHE A 54 6.76 -12.48 -20.85
C PHE A 54 8.05 -11.79 -21.26
N ASP A 55 8.09 -11.34 -22.51
CA ASP A 55 9.16 -10.47 -22.98
C ASP A 55 9.21 -9.18 -22.15
N LEU A 56 10.41 -8.69 -21.92
CA LEU A 56 10.59 -7.38 -21.29
C LEU A 56 10.03 -6.29 -22.22
N PRO A 57 9.43 -5.22 -21.65
CA PRO A 57 8.94 -4.11 -22.46
C PRO A 57 10.08 -3.46 -23.24
N ASN A 58 9.89 -3.28 -24.55
CA ASN A 58 10.88 -2.66 -25.43
C ASN A 58 10.66 -1.14 -25.49
N PRO A 59 11.63 -0.30 -25.05
CA PRO A 59 11.49 1.16 -25.06
C PRO A 59 11.25 1.76 -26.45
N SER A 60 11.70 1.08 -27.51
CA SER A 60 11.54 1.53 -28.90
C SER A 60 10.17 1.20 -29.49
N GLN A 61 9.34 0.43 -28.79
CA GLN A 61 8.00 0.04 -29.22
C GLN A 61 6.96 0.61 -28.24
N PRO A 62 6.51 1.86 -28.45
CA PRO A 62 5.42 2.40 -27.65
C PRO A 62 4.16 1.55 -27.86
N GLY A 63 3.67 0.93 -26.78
CA GLY A 63 2.45 0.13 -26.79
C GLY A 63 1.18 0.98 -26.88
N ASP A 64 0.02 0.33 -26.84
CA ASP A 64 -1.27 1.05 -26.84
C ASP A 64 -1.56 1.74 -25.49
N HIS A 65 -2.57 2.62 -25.48
CA HIS A 65 -2.97 3.36 -24.29
C HIS A 65 -3.35 2.44 -23.11
N ARG A 66 -4.03 1.32 -23.40
CA ARG A 66 -4.52 0.39 -22.37
C ARG A 66 -3.37 -0.34 -21.69
N SER A 67 -2.41 -0.82 -22.47
CA SER A 67 -1.20 -1.51 -22.02
C SER A 67 -0.30 -0.56 -21.25
N CYS A 68 -0.12 0.68 -21.73
CA CYS A 68 0.63 1.70 -21.00
C CYS A 68 -0.03 2.05 -19.66
N ARG A 69 -1.36 2.15 -19.62
CA ARG A 69 -2.11 2.37 -18.38
C ARG A 69 -1.96 1.21 -17.40
N LEU A 70 -2.11 -0.03 -17.87
CA LEU A 70 -1.91 -1.23 -17.07
C LEU A 70 -0.49 -1.32 -16.52
N LEU A 71 0.54 -1.06 -17.34
CA LEU A 71 1.92 -1.02 -16.91
C LEU A 71 2.13 0.05 -15.83
N ARG A 72 1.63 1.27 -16.04
CA ARG A 72 1.70 2.34 -15.04
C ARG A 72 1.04 1.95 -13.73
N ASP A 73 -0.15 1.35 -13.79
CA ASP A 73 -0.91 0.96 -12.61
C ASP A 73 -0.23 -0.23 -11.89
N ALA A 74 0.28 -1.21 -12.64
CA ALA A 74 1.08 -2.32 -12.11
C ALA A 74 2.39 -1.85 -11.47
N VAL A 75 3.10 -0.90 -12.08
CA VAL A 75 4.30 -0.27 -11.52
C VAL A 75 3.95 0.46 -10.22
N ARG A 76 2.88 1.27 -10.20
CA ARG A 76 2.40 1.94 -8.98
C ARG A 76 2.05 0.95 -7.86
N LEU A 77 1.49 -0.21 -8.19
CA LEU A 77 1.19 -1.27 -7.23
C LEU A 77 2.47 -2.00 -6.77
N GLY A 78 3.39 -2.30 -7.69
CA GLY A 78 4.68 -2.93 -7.38
C GLY A 78 5.53 -2.06 -6.45
N PHE A 79 5.56 -0.75 -6.68
CA PHE A 79 6.24 0.20 -5.79
C PHE A 79 5.58 0.35 -4.41
N ARG A 80 4.30 -0.02 -4.24
CA ARG A 80 3.69 -0.13 -2.91
C ARG A 80 4.21 -1.34 -2.14
N SER A 81 4.68 -2.39 -2.84
CA SER A 81 5.27 -3.58 -2.21
C SER A 81 6.75 -3.42 -1.85
N SER A 82 7.45 -2.48 -2.49
CA SER A 82 8.90 -2.28 -2.29
C SER A 82 9.24 -1.47 -1.03
N ALA A 83 8.26 -0.92 -0.30
CA ALA A 83 8.49 -0.04 0.85
C ALA A 83 8.73 -0.79 2.18
N GLY A 84 8.89 -2.11 2.15
CA GLY A 84 9.06 -2.94 3.34
C GLY A 84 7.73 -3.33 3.99
N PRO A 85 7.71 -3.79 5.25
CA PRO A 85 6.51 -4.30 5.92
C PRO A 85 5.45 -3.23 6.23
N PHE A 86 5.73 -1.96 5.94
CA PHE A 86 4.89 -0.81 6.27
C PHE A 86 4.41 -0.10 5.01
N ARG A 87 3.11 0.16 4.91
CA ARG A 87 2.51 0.87 3.77
C ARG A 87 2.85 2.35 3.74
N SER A 88 3.02 2.94 4.92
CA SER A 88 3.34 4.35 5.14
C SER A 88 4.67 4.79 4.51
N PHE A 89 5.64 3.88 4.39
CA PHE A 89 7.00 4.22 3.95
C PHE A 89 7.06 4.73 2.51
N ALA A 90 6.10 4.37 1.67
CA ALA A 90 5.98 4.91 0.32
C ALA A 90 5.46 6.37 0.28
N LYS A 91 5.03 6.93 1.41
CA LYS A 91 4.33 8.22 1.52
C LYS A 91 4.82 9.09 2.66
N ILE A 92 6.06 8.87 3.12
CA ILE A 92 6.73 9.75 4.08
C ILE A 92 7.95 10.39 3.43
N ALA A 93 8.24 11.64 3.81
CA ALA A 93 9.43 12.41 3.41
C ALA A 93 10.41 12.56 4.58
N VAL A 94 10.42 11.59 5.49
CA VAL A 94 11.36 11.46 6.59
C VAL A 94 11.92 10.04 6.59
N GLU A 95 13.17 9.88 6.99
CA GLU A 95 13.79 8.58 7.21
C GLU A 95 13.72 8.23 8.71
N PRO A 96 12.81 7.34 9.13
CA PRO A 96 12.68 6.97 10.54
C PRO A 96 13.93 6.24 11.03
N ARG A 97 14.33 6.50 12.27
CA ARG A 97 15.38 5.70 12.92
C ARG A 97 14.83 4.33 13.31
N PRO A 98 15.68 3.27 13.36
CA PRO A 98 15.22 1.92 13.70
C PRO A 98 14.42 1.84 15.01
N TYR A 99 14.79 2.61 16.04
CA TYR A 99 14.06 2.63 17.31
C TYR A 99 12.64 3.23 17.19
N GLN A 100 12.42 4.18 16.26
CA GLN A 100 11.12 4.81 16.02
C GLN A 100 10.11 3.84 15.40
N LEU A 101 10.57 2.69 14.91
CA LEU A 101 9.73 1.63 14.37
C LEU A 101 9.17 0.71 15.46
N VAL A 102 9.75 0.73 16.67
CA VAL A 102 9.30 -0.14 17.77
C VAL A 102 7.87 0.22 18.20
N PRO A 103 7.50 1.49 18.45
CA PRO A 103 6.12 1.86 18.76
C PRO A 103 5.15 1.50 17.63
N LEU A 104 5.56 1.65 16.37
CA LEU A 104 4.75 1.26 15.20
C LEU A 104 4.46 -0.24 15.19
N LEU A 105 5.48 -1.07 15.38
CA LEU A 105 5.32 -2.53 15.45
C LEU A 105 4.46 -2.97 16.63
N MET A 106 4.54 -2.27 17.77
CA MET A 106 3.70 -2.52 18.93
C MET A 106 2.24 -2.12 18.67
N ALA A 107 2.02 -0.95 18.08
CA ALA A 107 0.69 -0.43 17.74
C ALA A 107 -0.07 -1.39 16.82
N LEU A 108 0.59 -1.93 15.77
CA LEU A 108 -0.01 -2.87 14.83
C LEU A 108 -0.40 -4.24 15.41
N LYS A 109 -0.05 -4.51 16.69
CA LYS A 109 -0.45 -5.72 17.42
C LYS A 109 -1.66 -5.50 18.33
N LEU A 110 -2.18 -4.28 18.40
CA LEU A 110 -3.26 -3.89 19.30
C LEU A 110 -4.53 -3.59 18.49
N ASP A 111 -5.68 -4.05 18.99
CA ASP A 111 -7.00 -3.67 18.47
C ASP A 111 -7.98 -3.51 19.66
N PRO A 112 -8.41 -2.28 20.01
CA PRO A 112 -8.01 -1.00 19.39
C PRO A 112 -6.58 -0.58 19.77
N VAL A 113 -5.93 0.20 18.90
CA VAL A 113 -4.59 0.74 19.15
C VAL A 113 -4.61 1.74 20.31
N ARG A 114 -3.96 1.40 21.42
CA ARG A 114 -3.79 2.26 22.60
C ARG A 114 -2.36 2.13 23.13
N ILE A 115 -1.54 3.14 22.89
CA ILE A 115 -0.12 3.12 23.23
C ILE A 115 0.29 4.45 23.88
N LEU A 116 1.18 4.36 24.87
CA LEU A 116 1.87 5.52 25.46
C LEU A 116 3.31 5.51 24.98
N ILE A 117 3.71 6.57 24.27
CA ILE A 117 5.10 6.79 23.83
C ILE A 117 5.75 7.73 24.85
N ALA A 118 6.70 7.19 25.62
CA ALA A 118 7.28 7.88 26.77
C ALA A 118 8.81 8.03 26.67
N ASP A 119 9.35 8.17 25.47
CA ASP A 119 10.78 8.38 25.22
C ASP A 119 11.27 9.76 25.71
N ASP A 120 12.58 9.95 25.77
CA ASP A 120 13.17 11.23 26.19
C ASP A 120 12.84 12.38 25.21
N VAL A 121 13.02 13.61 25.69
CA VAL A 121 12.84 14.83 24.89
C VAL A 121 13.83 14.82 23.72
N GLY A 122 13.34 15.11 22.51
CA GLY A 122 14.16 15.19 21.31
C GLY A 122 14.36 13.88 20.54
N ILE A 123 13.89 12.74 21.06
CA ILE A 123 14.01 11.42 20.39
C ILE A 123 13.05 11.27 19.19
N GLY A 124 12.03 12.12 19.10
CA GLY A 124 11.11 12.15 17.95
C GLY A 124 9.77 11.46 18.19
N LYS A 125 9.22 11.56 19.41
CA LYS A 125 7.85 11.10 19.76
C LYS A 125 6.77 11.56 18.77
N THR A 126 6.90 12.78 18.23
CA THR A 126 6.02 13.31 17.18
C THR A 126 6.10 12.48 15.90
N VAL A 127 7.32 12.13 15.45
CA VAL A 127 7.54 11.29 14.27
C VAL A 127 6.96 9.89 14.50
N GLU A 128 7.15 9.31 15.69
CA GLU A 128 6.62 8.00 16.04
C GLU A 128 5.08 7.98 16.03
N ALA A 129 4.43 8.99 16.62
CA ALA A 129 2.98 9.13 16.59
C ALA A 129 2.44 9.28 15.16
N CYS A 130 3.10 10.12 14.35
CA CYS A 130 2.72 10.32 12.95
C CYS A 130 2.96 9.08 12.08
N LEU A 131 4.00 8.27 12.36
CA LEU A 131 4.23 6.99 11.69
C LEU A 131 3.08 6.02 11.92
N ILE A 132 2.62 5.90 13.16
CA ILE A 132 1.45 5.08 13.50
C ILE A 132 0.21 5.60 12.76
N ALA A 133 -0.08 6.90 12.86
CA ALA A 133 -1.25 7.49 12.20
C ALA A 133 -1.21 7.29 10.67
N ARG A 134 -0.07 7.53 10.03
CA ARG A 134 0.13 7.34 8.59
C ARG A 134 -0.08 5.89 8.18
N GLU A 135 0.46 4.94 8.94
CA GLU A 135 0.28 3.52 8.64
C GLU A 135 -1.18 3.10 8.73
N LEU A 136 -1.89 3.50 9.78
CA LEU A 136 -3.32 3.18 9.95
C LEU A 136 -4.17 3.80 8.83
N LEU A 137 -3.88 5.04 8.43
CA LEU A 137 -4.54 5.70 7.29
C LEU A 137 -4.27 4.94 5.97
N ASP A 138 -3.03 4.52 5.72
CA ASP A 138 -2.65 3.83 4.48
C ASP A 138 -3.13 2.37 4.41
N ARG A 139 -3.43 1.77 5.56
CA ARG A 139 -4.12 0.49 5.66
C ARG A 139 -5.64 0.62 5.50
N GLY A 140 -6.18 1.82 5.67
CA GLY A 140 -7.63 2.06 5.69
C GLY A 140 -8.29 1.59 7.00
N GLU A 141 -7.51 1.44 8.07
CA GLU A 141 -8.03 1.10 9.41
C GLU A 141 -8.65 2.32 10.11
N ILE A 142 -8.20 3.52 9.74
CA ILE A 142 -8.82 4.78 10.15
C ILE A 142 -9.05 5.68 8.94
N GLU A 143 -10.06 6.54 9.03
CA GLU A 143 -10.39 7.52 7.99
C GLU A 143 -10.15 8.96 8.46
N ARG A 144 -10.00 9.17 9.78
CA ARG A 144 -9.90 10.48 10.42
C ARG A 144 -8.79 10.50 11.47
N LEU A 145 -8.19 11.68 11.66
CA LEU A 145 -7.11 11.93 12.62
C LEU A 145 -7.40 13.23 13.38
N ALA A 146 -7.30 13.20 14.70
CA ALA A 146 -7.36 14.37 15.55
C ALA A 146 -6.18 14.38 16.52
N ILE A 147 -5.45 15.50 16.57
CA ILE A 147 -4.28 15.67 17.44
C ILE A 147 -4.56 16.74 18.48
N LEU A 148 -4.83 16.33 19.72
CA LEU A 148 -5.01 17.29 20.81
C LEU A 148 -3.65 17.72 21.36
N CYS A 149 -3.34 19.01 21.27
CA CYS A 149 -2.11 19.58 21.79
C CYS A 149 -2.30 21.01 22.33
N PRO A 150 -1.36 21.51 23.16
CA PRO A 150 -1.34 22.93 23.53
C PRO A 150 -1.28 23.85 22.28
N PRO A 151 -1.95 25.01 22.28
CA PRO A 151 -2.04 25.88 21.09
C PRO A 151 -0.70 26.28 20.48
N HIS A 152 0.33 26.45 21.29
CA HIS A 152 1.67 26.84 20.83
C HIS A 152 2.42 25.72 20.08
N LEU A 153 1.96 24.47 20.17
CA LEU A 153 2.51 23.33 19.41
C LEU A 153 1.71 23.02 18.14
N ALA A 154 0.52 23.60 17.97
CA ALA A 154 -0.39 23.24 16.89
C ALA A 154 0.23 23.46 15.50
N GLU A 155 0.87 24.62 15.28
CA GLU A 155 1.58 24.91 14.02
C GLU A 155 2.80 24.00 13.81
N GLN A 156 3.46 23.56 14.88
CA GLN A 156 4.55 22.59 14.77
C GLN A 156 4.02 21.23 14.32
N TRP A 157 2.92 20.75 14.89
CA TRP A 157 2.27 19.51 14.47
C TRP A 157 1.78 19.58 13.02
N GLN A 158 1.17 20.69 12.62
CA GLN A 158 0.69 20.88 11.25
C GLN A 158 1.83 20.80 10.25
N ARG A 159 2.95 21.48 10.54
CA ARG A 159 4.14 21.44 9.71
C ARG A 159 4.75 20.05 9.61
N GLU A 160 4.88 19.35 10.74
CA GLU A 160 5.39 17.98 10.80
C GLU A 160 4.52 17.01 9.97
N LEU A 161 3.19 17.06 10.11
CA LEU A 161 2.25 16.28 9.31
C LEU A 161 2.35 16.58 7.81
N LEU A 162 2.42 17.87 7.44
CA LEU A 162 2.47 18.28 6.05
C LEU A 162 3.80 17.90 5.39
N GLU A 163 4.91 18.32 5.99
CA GLU A 163 6.24 18.21 5.39
C GLU A 163 6.75 16.77 5.38
N LYS A 164 6.51 16.00 6.44
CA LYS A 164 7.08 14.65 6.59
C LYS A 164 6.11 13.52 6.26
N PHE A 165 4.80 13.74 6.37
CA PHE A 165 3.80 12.67 6.22
C PHE A 165 2.76 12.96 5.12
N HIS A 166 2.85 14.12 4.46
CA HIS A 166 1.91 14.56 3.43
C HIS A 166 0.45 14.47 3.90
N ILE A 167 0.22 14.91 5.14
CA ILE A 167 -1.11 15.02 5.74
C ILE A 167 -1.42 16.51 5.92
N GLU A 168 -2.39 17.00 5.16
CA GLU A 168 -2.91 18.35 5.28
C GLU A 168 -3.97 18.37 6.39
N ALA A 169 -3.61 18.89 7.56
CA ALA A 169 -4.50 19.03 8.71
C ALA A 169 -4.91 20.48 8.94
N GLU A 170 -6.16 20.70 9.32
CA GLU A 170 -6.69 22.01 9.69
C GLU A 170 -6.47 22.29 11.18
N LEU A 171 -6.03 23.50 11.50
CA LEU A 171 -5.89 23.95 12.89
C LEU A 171 -7.26 24.37 13.42
N VAL A 172 -7.76 23.69 14.46
CA VAL A 172 -9.02 24.00 15.13
C VAL A 172 -8.72 24.77 16.43
N LEU A 173 -8.33 26.02 16.25
CA LEU A 173 -8.03 26.97 17.33
C LEU A 173 -9.21 27.92 17.53
N SER A 174 -9.26 28.60 18.68
CA SER A 174 -10.28 29.63 18.94
C SER A 174 -10.33 30.72 17.87
N SER A 175 -9.20 30.99 17.19
CA SER A 175 -9.09 31.97 16.10
C SER A 175 -9.58 31.46 14.75
N THR A 176 -9.62 30.14 14.53
CA THR A 176 -9.94 29.53 13.23
C THR A 176 -11.28 28.80 13.23
N ALA A 177 -11.78 28.35 14.40
CA ALA A 177 -13.00 27.56 14.53
C ALA A 177 -14.21 28.21 13.83
N THR A 178 -14.51 29.49 14.11
CA THR A 178 -15.63 30.20 13.47
C THR A 178 -15.50 30.26 11.94
N ARG A 179 -14.26 30.34 11.42
CA ARG A 179 -14.02 30.35 9.96
C ARG A 179 -14.27 28.98 9.35
N LEU A 180 -13.84 27.90 10.02
CA LEU A 180 -14.05 26.52 9.56
C LEU A 180 -15.53 26.12 9.63
N GLU A 181 -16.23 26.51 10.69
CA GLU A 181 -17.67 26.26 10.86
C GLU A 181 -18.54 26.90 9.77
N ARG A 182 -18.12 28.07 9.22
CA ARG A 182 -18.84 28.71 8.11
C ARG A 182 -18.88 27.85 6.83
N ASN A 183 -17.95 26.91 6.67
CA ASN A 183 -17.93 26.00 5.54
C ASN A 183 -18.83 24.77 5.77
N CYS A 184 -19.30 24.55 7.00
CA CYS A 184 -20.14 23.43 7.36
C CYS A 184 -21.59 23.67 6.94
N ARG A 185 -22.27 22.60 6.49
CA ARG A 185 -23.72 22.64 6.25
C ARG A 185 -24.48 22.64 7.58
N LEU A 186 -25.75 23.04 7.53
CA LEU A 186 -26.66 22.93 8.68
C LEU A 186 -26.67 21.48 9.21
N GLY A 187 -26.30 21.32 10.49
CA GLY A 187 -26.23 20.02 11.16
C GLY A 187 -24.96 19.20 10.89
N GLN A 188 -23.99 19.72 10.13
CA GLN A 188 -22.71 19.04 9.88
C GLN A 188 -21.65 19.54 10.87
N SER A 189 -20.91 18.61 11.49
CA SER A 189 -19.76 18.97 12.33
C SER A 189 -18.55 19.34 11.48
N LEU A 190 -17.71 20.25 11.96
CA LEU A 190 -16.42 20.53 11.32
C LEU A 190 -15.53 19.28 11.25
N PHE A 191 -15.64 18.38 12.23
CA PHE A 191 -14.91 17.11 12.28
C PHE A 191 -15.42 16.06 11.27
N ASP A 192 -16.57 16.30 10.65
CA ASP A 192 -17.07 15.49 9.53
C ASP A 192 -16.60 16.06 8.19
N LEU A 193 -16.40 17.38 8.11
CA LEU A 193 -15.92 18.06 6.89
C LEU A 193 -14.39 17.95 6.74
N TYR A 194 -13.68 18.09 7.86
CA TYR A 194 -12.21 18.09 7.91
C TYR A 194 -11.74 16.79 8.57
N PRO A 195 -11.25 15.81 7.79
CA PRO A 195 -10.90 14.50 8.32
C PRO A 195 -9.63 14.51 9.18
N TYR A 196 -8.76 15.51 9.00
CA TYR A 196 -7.50 15.66 9.73
C TYR A 196 -7.47 17.02 10.43
N VAL A 197 -7.43 17.00 11.75
CA VAL A 197 -7.48 18.21 12.59
C VAL A 197 -6.43 18.18 13.69
N ILE A 198 -6.01 19.36 14.12
CA ILE A 198 -5.15 19.60 15.28
C ILE A 198 -5.85 20.59 16.20
#